data_AF-A0A8D8X727-F1
#
_entry.id   AF-A0A8D8X727-F1
#
_cell.length_a   1.000
_cell.length_b   1.000
_cell.length_c   1.000
_cell.angle_alpha   90.00
_cell.angle_beta   90.00
_cell.angle_gamma   90.00
#
_symmetry.space_group_name_H-M   'P 1'
#
loop_
_entity.id
_entity.type
_entity.pdbx_description
1 polymer ?
#
loop_
_entity_poly.entity_id
_entity_poly.type
_entity_poly.pdbx_seq_one_letter_code
_entity_poly.pdbx_strand_id
1 'polypeptide(L)'
;ADLFEMLNVLNMKLQGRNLNIIQACDTINSFIEKIKLWKEKVMSGNFSSFHRLNDLLDSNEDQELLDEWKKVVLSQLSQLESEFERYFPDKFNETWESKLYRSPFNIDVATVPENIQEEFIDLRNDST
;
A
#
# COMPACT_ATOMS: atom_id res chain seq x y z
N ALA A 1 -2.35 -19.68 5.10
CA ALA A 1 -0.90 -19.69 4.80
C ALA A 1 -0.52 -18.57 3.84
N ASP A 2 -1.31 -18.33 2.78
CA ASP A 2 -1.07 -17.28 1.79
C ASP A 2 -0.84 -15.86 2.38
N LEU A 3 -1.70 -15.40 3.30
CA LEU A 3 -1.56 -14.08 3.91
C LEU A 3 -0.23 -13.90 4.64
N PHE A 4 0.24 -14.93 5.35
CA PHE A 4 1.53 -14.90 6.03
C PHE A 4 2.69 -14.83 5.03
N GLU A 5 2.57 -15.55 3.91
CA GLU A 5 3.57 -15.48 2.84
C GLU A 5 3.62 -14.10 2.20
N MET A 6 2.46 -13.49 1.92
CA MET A 6 2.36 -12.12 1.41
C MET A 6 2.97 -11.10 2.38
N LEU A 7 2.69 -11.23 3.69
CA LEU A 7 3.28 -10.40 4.73
C LEU A 7 4.79 -10.60 4.86
N ASN A 8 5.28 -11.84 4.71
CA ASN A 8 6.71 -12.11 4.73
C ASN A 8 7.41 -11.46 3.53
N VAL A 9 6.81 -11.53 2.33
CA VAL A 9 7.32 -10.83 1.15
C VAL A 9 7.38 -9.32 1.38
N LEU A 10 6.34 -8.73 1.97
CA LEU A 10 6.35 -7.31 2.34
C LEU A 10 7.48 -7.01 3.32
N ASN A 11 7.59 -7.79 4.40
CA ASN A 11 8.60 -7.61 5.43
C ASN A 11 10.02 -7.69 4.85
N MET A 12 10.29 -8.65 3.97
CA MET A 12 11.59 -8.77 3.30
C MET A 12 11.92 -7.54 2.43
N LYS A 13 10.92 -6.96 1.75
CA LYS A 13 11.13 -5.70 1.00
C LYS A 13 11.45 -4.53 1.93
N LEU A 14 10.79 -4.47 3.08
CA LEU A 14 11.01 -3.42 4.08
C LEU A 14 12.35 -3.54 4.80
N GLN A 15 12.92 -4.75 4.91
CA GLN A 15 14.22 -5.01 5.51
C GLN A 15 15.41 -4.81 4.56
N GLY A 16 15.18 -4.34 3.33
CA GLY A 16 16.22 -4.14 2.32
C GLY A 16 17.29 -3.13 2.73
N ARG A 17 18.57 -3.47 2.49
CA ARG A 17 19.75 -2.74 3.00
C ARG A 17 19.91 -1.29 2.51
N ASN A 18 19.13 -0.85 1.51
CA ASN A 18 19.18 0.48 0.89
C ASN A 18 17.78 1.10 0.68
N LEU A 19 16.79 0.71 1.49
CA LEU A 19 15.43 1.25 1.37
C LEU A 19 15.36 2.65 2.01
N ASN A 20 15.07 3.68 1.22
CA ASN A 20 14.80 5.01 1.77
C ASN A 20 13.32 5.13 2.21
N ILE A 21 13.01 6.19 2.98
CA ILE A 21 11.66 6.39 3.54
C ILE A 21 10.59 6.49 2.44
N ILE A 22 10.90 7.12 1.31
CA ILE A 22 9.97 7.26 0.17
C ILE A 22 9.63 5.88 -0.41
N GLN A 23 10.65 5.05 -0.64
CA GLN A 23 10.50 3.69 -1.15
C GLN A 23 9.76 2.78 -0.15
N ALA A 24 10.00 2.96 1.15
CA ALA A 24 9.27 2.25 2.19
C ALA A 24 7.78 2.60 2.17
N CYS A 25 7.46 3.90 2.11
CA CYS A 25 6.09 4.39 1.98
C CYS A 25 5.43 3.84 0.71
N ASP A 26 6.10 3.90 -0.45
CA ASP A 26 5.57 3.37 -1.72
C ASP A 26 5.31 1.85 -1.63
N THR A 27 6.20 1.12 -0.97
CA THR A 27 6.06 -0.32 -0.77
C THR A 27 4.84 -0.65 0.10
N ILE A 28 4.60 0.11 1.17
CA ILE A 28 3.44 -0.03 2.06
C ILE A 28 2.15 0.35 1.32
N ASN A 29 2.13 1.49 0.63
CA ASN A 29 0.97 1.96 -0.14
C ASN A 29 0.57 0.95 -1.21
N SER A 30 1.55 0.42 -1.97
CA SER A 30 1.31 -0.63 -2.96
C SER A 30 0.73 -1.90 -2.32
N PHE A 31 1.08 -2.22 -1.07
CA PHE A 31 0.52 -3.36 -0.37
C PHE A 31 -0.93 -3.11 0.07
N ILE A 32 -1.24 -1.91 0.57
CA ILE A 32 -2.61 -1.51 0.90
C ILE A 32 -3.51 -1.57 -0.34
N GLU A 33 -3.05 -1.06 -1.49
CA GLU A 33 -3.79 -1.16 -2.76
C GLU A 33 -4.03 -2.61 -3.18
N LYS A 34 -3.06 -3.50 -2.95
CA LYS A 34 -3.23 -4.94 -3.20
C LYS A 34 -4.27 -5.56 -2.29
N ILE A 35 -4.33 -5.19 -1.00
CA ILE A 35 -5.38 -5.65 -0.08
C ILE A 35 -6.76 -5.26 -0.63
N LYS A 36 -6.93 -4.00 -1.06
CA LYS A 36 -8.17 -3.52 -1.69
C LYS A 36 -8.53 -4.35 -2.92
N LEU A 37 -7.58 -4.57 -3.82
CA LEU A 37 -7.78 -5.43 -5.01
C LEU A 37 -8.15 -6.87 -4.64
N TRP A 38 -7.52 -7.47 -3.62
CA TRP A 38 -7.82 -8.83 -3.19
C TRP A 38 -9.23 -8.95 -2.60
N LYS A 39 -9.70 -7.93 -1.87
CA LYS A 39 -11.09 -7.88 -1.38
C LYS A 39 -12.08 -7.92 -2.55
N GLU A 40 -11.88 -7.09 -3.57
CA GLU A 40 -12.73 -7.08 -4.78
C GLU A 40 -12.72 -8.44 -5.50
N LYS A 41 -11.55 -9.04 -5.65
CA LYS A 41 -11.43 -10.38 -6.26
C LYS A 41 -12.19 -11.43 -5.46
N VAL A 42 -12.04 -11.46 -4.14
CA VAL A 42 -12.74 -12.43 -3.27
C VAL A 42 -14.25 -12.22 -3.30
N MET A 43 -14.73 -10.97 -3.32
CA MET A 43 -16.15 -10.67 -3.50
C MET A 43 -16.70 -11.25 -4.81
N SER A 44 -15.92 -11.21 -5.88
CA SER A 44 -16.27 -11.85 -7.17
C SER A 44 -16.09 -13.39 -7.20
N GLY A 45 -15.68 -14.01 -6.08
CA GLY A 45 -15.38 -15.45 -6.01
C GLY A 45 -14.05 -15.85 -6.64
N ASN A 46 -13.18 -14.88 -6.93
CA ASN A 46 -11.88 -15.12 -7.52
C ASN A 46 -10.79 -15.21 -6.44
N PHE A 47 -10.31 -16.42 -6.18
CA PHE A 47 -9.27 -16.69 -5.19
C PHE A 47 -7.85 -16.80 -5.77
N SER A 48 -7.65 -16.48 -7.05
CA SER A 48 -6.35 -16.60 -7.76
C SER A 48 -5.16 -15.91 -7.09
N SER A 49 -5.40 -14.92 -6.22
CA SER A 49 -4.33 -14.23 -5.49
C SER A 49 -3.83 -15.04 -4.28
N PHE A 50 -4.60 -16.03 -3.83
CA PHE A 50 -4.31 -16.91 -2.71
C PHE A 50 -4.09 -18.32 -3.25
N HIS A 51 -2.95 -18.56 -3.91
CA HIS A 51 -2.66 -19.81 -4.61
C HIS A 51 -2.98 -21.07 -3.80
N ARG A 52 -2.61 -21.16 -2.52
CA ARG A 52 -2.87 -22.39 -1.73
C ARG A 52 -4.34 -22.55 -1.40
N LEU A 53 -5.03 -21.45 -1.11
CA LEU A 53 -6.48 -21.47 -0.95
C LEU A 53 -7.14 -21.88 -2.27
N ASN A 54 -6.72 -21.29 -3.39
CA ASN A 54 -7.24 -21.61 -4.71
C ASN A 54 -6.99 -23.06 -5.13
N ASP A 55 -5.88 -23.66 -4.70
CA ASP A 55 -5.58 -25.09 -4.93
C ASP A 55 -6.39 -26.02 -4.02
N LEU A 56 -6.83 -25.53 -2.85
CA LEU A 56 -7.73 -26.26 -1.95
C LEU A 56 -9.18 -26.19 -2.42
N LEU A 57 -9.56 -25.07 -3.03
CA LEU A 57 -10.90 -24.85 -3.57
C LEU A 57 -11.05 -25.60 -4.89
N ASP A 58 -11.62 -26.81 -4.86
CA ASP A 58 -11.92 -27.59 -6.06
C ASP A 58 -13.01 -26.92 -6.91
N SER A 59 -13.01 -27.18 -8.22
CA SER A 59 -13.99 -26.60 -9.17
C SER A 59 -15.46 -27.01 -8.91
N ASN A 60 -15.69 -27.95 -7.99
CA ASN A 60 -16.98 -28.54 -7.65
C ASN A 60 -17.39 -28.30 -6.19
N GLU A 61 -16.78 -27.35 -5.50
CA GLU A 61 -17.10 -27.08 -4.10
C GLU A 61 -18.53 -26.55 -3.90
N ASP A 62 -19.08 -26.89 -2.73
CA ASP A 62 -20.38 -26.40 -2.30
C ASP A 62 -20.37 -24.87 -2.19
N GLN A 63 -21.41 -24.24 -2.74
CA GLN A 63 -21.56 -22.78 -2.73
C GLN A 63 -21.57 -22.20 -1.30
N GLU A 64 -22.08 -22.95 -0.32
CA GLU A 64 -22.06 -22.56 1.10
C GLU A 64 -20.63 -22.48 1.64
N LEU A 65 -19.77 -23.45 1.34
CA LEU A 65 -18.36 -23.44 1.74
C LEU A 65 -17.63 -22.27 1.11
N LEU A 66 -17.88 -22.00 -0.18
CA LEU A 66 -17.29 -20.87 -0.88
C LEU A 66 -17.65 -19.53 -0.20
N ASP A 67 -18.91 -19.37 0.22
CA ASP A 67 -19.37 -18.16 0.88
C ASP A 67 -18.84 -18.03 2.32
N GLU A 68 -18.61 -19.13 3.03
CA GLU A 68 -17.87 -19.13 4.31
C GLU A 68 -16.42 -18.69 4.12
N TRP A 69 -15.70 -19.25 3.15
CA TRP A 69 -14.33 -18.85 2.85
C TRP A 69 -14.22 -17.38 2.43
N LYS A 70 -15.16 -16.89 1.61
CA LYS A 70 -15.24 -15.45 1.28
C LYS A 70 -15.33 -14.60 2.55
N LYS A 71 -16.23 -14.93 3.47
CA LYS A 71 -16.40 -14.18 4.73
C LYS A 71 -15.12 -14.16 5.56
N VAL A 72 -14.46 -15.31 5.70
CA VAL A 72 -13.21 -15.43 6.47
C VAL A 72 -12.11 -14.56 5.85
N VAL A 73 -11.88 -14.69 4.54
CA VAL A 73 -10.82 -13.96 3.85
C VAL A 73 -11.10 -12.45 3.85
N LEU A 74 -12.33 -12.02 3.59
CA LEU A 74 -12.71 -10.60 3.62
C LEU A 74 -12.56 -9.99 5.01
N SER A 75 -12.90 -10.74 6.06
CA SER A 75 -12.69 -10.31 7.45
C SER A 75 -11.21 -10.10 7.75
N GLN A 76 -10.36 -11.07 7.40
CA GLN A 76 -8.91 -10.98 7.59
C GLN A 76 -8.28 -9.82 6.81
N LEU A 77 -8.67 -9.64 5.54
CA LEU A 77 -8.17 -8.54 4.72
C LEU A 77 -8.62 -7.17 5.26
N SER A 78 -9.84 -7.07 5.78
CA SER A 78 -10.35 -5.80 6.34
C SER A 78 -9.67 -5.46 7.67
N GLN A 79 -9.39 -6.46 8.51
CA GLN A 79 -8.58 -6.26 9.72
C GLN A 79 -7.16 -5.82 9.35
N LEU A 80 -6.56 -6.45 8.35
CA LEU A 80 -5.22 -6.12 7.91
C LEU A 80 -5.15 -4.69 7.35
N GLU A 81 -6.08 -4.31 6.48
CA GLU A 81 -6.23 -2.95 5.96
C GLU A 81 -6.31 -1.92 7.11
N SER A 82 -7.18 -2.16 8.10
CA SER A 82 -7.35 -1.26 9.24
C SER A 82 -6.07 -1.13 10.09
N GLU A 83 -5.34 -2.22 10.31
CA GLU A 83 -4.06 -2.15 11.02
C GLU A 83 -3.01 -1.38 10.20
N PHE A 84 -2.96 -1.55 8.88
CA PHE A 84 -2.08 -0.75 8.02
C PHE A 84 -2.43 0.73 8.07
N GLU A 85 -3.70 1.11 7.96
CA GLU A 85 -4.15 2.50 8.07
C GLU A 85 -3.84 3.09 9.46
N ARG A 86 -3.91 2.26 10.51
CA ARG A 86 -3.57 2.66 11.88
C ARG A 86 -2.08 2.89 12.09
N TYR A 87 -1.22 2.00 11.59
CA TYR A 87 0.24 2.13 11.75
C TYR A 87 0.87 3.12 10.76
N PHE A 88 0.28 3.25 9.57
CA PHE A 88 0.78 4.07 8.48
C PHE A 88 -0.33 4.99 7.95
N PRO A 89 -0.70 6.02 8.72
CA PRO A 89 -1.72 6.97 8.27
C PRO A 89 -1.27 7.68 6.99
N ASP A 90 -2.22 8.01 6.10
CA ASP A 90 -2.03 8.66 4.78
C ASP A 90 -1.22 9.98 4.79
N LYS A 91 -0.87 10.47 5.98
CA LYS A 91 -0.06 11.66 6.22
C LYS A 91 1.33 11.62 5.56
N PHE A 92 1.80 10.47 5.09
CA PHE A 92 3.07 10.40 4.38
C PHE A 92 3.04 10.93 2.95
N ASN A 93 1.88 11.08 2.29
CA ASN A 93 1.82 11.51 0.90
C ASN A 93 1.16 12.88 0.69
N GLU A 94 0.42 13.37 1.68
CA GLU A 94 -0.41 14.57 1.51
C GLU A 94 0.29 15.87 1.93
N THR A 95 1.35 15.79 2.72
CA THR A 95 2.02 17.00 3.22
C THR A 95 2.94 17.63 2.17
N TRP A 96 3.16 18.94 2.29
CA TRP A 96 4.06 19.66 1.40
C TRP A 96 5.51 19.17 1.52
N GLU A 97 5.93 18.73 2.71
CA GLU A 97 7.25 18.16 2.93
C GLU A 97 7.39 16.87 2.12
N SER A 98 6.39 15.98 2.14
CA SER A 98 6.41 14.76 1.34
C SER A 98 6.52 15.04 -0.16
N LYS A 99 5.73 16.00 -0.65
CA LYS A 99 5.79 16.45 -2.05
C LYS A 99 7.17 17.02 -2.38
N LEU A 100 7.76 17.78 -1.47
CA LEU A 100 9.10 18.35 -1.62
C LEU A 100 10.17 17.26 -1.65
N TYR A 101 10.13 16.26 -0.75
CA TYR A 101 11.11 15.16 -0.75
C TYR A 101 10.98 14.26 -1.99
N ARG A 102 9.76 14.09 -2.53
CA ARG A 102 9.52 13.26 -3.72
C ARG A 102 9.86 13.99 -5.02
N SER A 103 9.59 15.28 -5.10
CA SER A 103 9.81 16.07 -6.31
C SER A 103 10.23 17.51 -5.97
N PRO A 104 11.46 17.69 -5.48
CA PRO A 104 11.91 18.98 -4.95
C PRO A 104 11.87 20.10 -5.98
N PHE A 105 12.01 19.80 -7.27
CA PHE A 105 12.01 20.81 -8.34
C PHE A 105 10.68 20.96 -9.08
N ASN A 106 9.67 20.17 -8.72
CA ASN A 106 8.41 20.10 -9.45
C ASN A 106 7.18 20.28 -8.55
N ILE A 107 7.37 20.58 -7.27
CA ILE A 107 6.30 21.02 -6.36
C ILE A 107 5.89 22.45 -6.71
N ASP A 108 4.58 22.73 -6.64
CA ASP A 108 4.06 24.08 -6.79
C ASP A 108 4.47 24.93 -5.58
N VAL A 109 4.96 26.15 -5.84
CA VAL A 109 5.35 27.12 -4.81
C VAL A 109 4.17 27.41 -3.87
N ALA A 110 2.94 27.41 -4.39
CA ALA A 110 1.74 27.60 -3.56
C ALA A 110 1.50 26.46 -2.54
N THR A 111 2.16 25.30 -2.72
CA THR A 111 2.05 24.16 -1.81
C THR A 111 2.98 24.28 -0.60
N VAL A 112 4.06 25.07 -0.68
CA VAL A 112 4.99 25.25 0.43
C VAL A 112 4.58 26.43 1.33
N PRO A 113 4.92 26.42 2.63
CA PRO A 113 4.64 27.52 3.55
C PRO A 113 5.13 28.87 3.02
N GLU A 114 4.32 29.92 3.19
CA GLU A 114 4.60 31.28 2.69
C GLU A 114 6.01 31.77 3.07
N ASN A 115 6.45 31.45 4.29
CA ASN A 115 7.75 31.90 4.81
C ASN A 115 8.98 31.26 4.14
N ILE A 116 8.81 30.27 3.26
CA ILE A 116 9.93 29.63 2.53
C ILE A 116 9.76 29.67 1.00
N GLN A 117 8.71 30.30 0.49
CA GLN A 117 8.40 30.29 -0.95
C GLN A 117 9.50 30.95 -1.79
N GLU A 118 10.03 32.09 -1.33
CA GLU A 118 11.12 32.80 -2.02
C GLU A 118 12.41 31.97 -2.04
N GLU A 119 12.85 31.47 -0.88
CA GLU A 119 14.03 30.59 -0.78
C GLU A 119 13.90 29.33 -1.66
N PHE A 120 12.68 28.79 -1.75
CA PHE A 120 12.39 27.64 -2.59
C PHE A 120 12.46 27.97 -4.10
N ILE A 121 11.98 29.15 -4.51
CA ILE A 121 12.12 29.63 -5.89
C ILE A 121 13.60 29.79 -6.25
N ASP A 122 14.40 30.36 -5.36
CA ASP A 122 15.84 30.53 -5.56
C ASP A 122 16.53 29.17 -5.69
N LEU A 123 16.27 28.24 -4.77
CA LEU A 123 16.80 26.87 -4.82
C LEU A 123 16.44 26.14 -6.12
N ARG A 124 15.23 26.36 -6.65
CA ARG A 124 14.76 25.72 -7.88
C ARG A 124 15.49 26.21 -9.13
N ASN A 125 15.92 27.47 -9.13
CA ASN A 125 16.59 28.10 -10.26
C ASN A 125 18.12 28.20 -10.07
N ASP A 126 18.64 27.70 -8.94
CA ASP A 126 20.06 27.64 -8.67
C ASP A 126 20.73 26.67 -9.65
N SER A 127 21.53 27.24 -10.54
CA SER A 127 22.27 26.50 -11.56
C SER A 127 23.69 26.29 -11.03
N THR A 128 24.00 25.07 -10.59
CA THR A 128 25.38 24.69 -10.27
C THR A 128 26.22 24.51 -11.54
#